data_AF-A0A2V6YT57-F1
#
_entry.id   AF-A0A2V6YT57-F1
#
_cell.length_a   1.000
_cell.length_b   1.000
_cell.length_c   1.000
_cell.angle_alpha   90.00
_cell.angle_beta   90.00
_cell.angle_gamma   90.00
#
_symmetry.space_group_name_H-M   'P 1'
#
loop_
_entity.id
_entity.type
_entity.pdbx_description
1 polymer ?
#
loop_
_entity_poly.entity_id
_entity_poly.type
_entity_poly.pdbx_seq_one_letter_code
_entity_poly.pdbx_strand_id
1 'polypeptide(L)'
;MTVPEPNYPPLSTREIGTLPEGARVIVTWSEGNDGPHEYRVHWSRGEPYAQTDEEHDAGRVDLEKWLTYYVGPRRPFTRVWALAARGAE
;
A
#
# COMPACT_ATOMS: atom_id res chain seq x y z
N MET A 1 14.91 -6.40 -3.56
CA MET A 1 14.56 -7.62 -2.81
C MET A 1 13.05 -7.63 -2.68
N THR A 2 12.38 -8.64 -3.20
CA THR A 2 10.94 -8.83 -3.01
C THR A 2 10.68 -9.22 -1.56
N VAL A 3 9.75 -8.55 -0.89
CA VAL A 3 9.35 -8.96 0.46
C VAL A 3 8.44 -10.19 0.32
N PRO A 4 8.61 -11.24 1.14
CA PRO A 4 7.73 -12.40 1.07
C PRO A 4 6.29 -12.00 1.44
N GLU A 5 5.31 -12.69 0.86
CA GLU A 5 3.91 -12.51 1.26
C GLU A 5 3.79 -12.80 2.78
N PRO A 6 3.14 -11.92 3.54
CA PRO A 6 2.94 -12.15 4.96
C PRO A 6 2.04 -13.35 5.23
N ASN A 7 2.37 -14.12 6.28
CA ASN A 7 1.56 -15.27 6.73
C ASN A 7 0.32 -14.86 7.55
N TYR A 8 0.10 -13.56 7.78
CA TYR A 8 -1.03 -13.01 8.50
C TYR A 8 -2.08 -12.42 7.53
N PRO A 9 -3.35 -12.28 7.95
CA PRO A 9 -4.41 -11.80 7.04
C PRO A 9 -4.14 -10.37 6.54
N PRO A 10 -4.53 -10.05 5.29
CA PRO A 10 -4.45 -8.70 4.77
C PRO A 10 -5.44 -7.77 5.48
N LEU A 11 -5.17 -6.47 5.41
CA LEU A 11 -6.02 -5.42 5.95
C LEU A 11 -7.31 -5.28 5.16
N SER A 12 -8.39 -5.04 5.88
CA SER A 12 -9.67 -4.61 5.31
C SER A 12 -9.61 -3.14 4.88
N THR A 13 -10.48 -2.71 3.95
CA THR A 13 -10.58 -1.30 3.52
C THR A 13 -10.72 -0.32 4.69
N ARG A 14 -11.46 -0.71 5.74
CA ARG A 14 -11.62 0.09 6.95
C ARG A 14 -10.31 0.25 7.72
N GLU A 15 -9.53 -0.82 7.83
CA GLU A 15 -8.23 -0.80 8.52
C GLU A 15 -7.21 0.03 7.74
N ILE A 16 -7.22 -0.08 6.40
CA ILE A 16 -6.41 0.76 5.51
C ILE A 16 -6.75 2.25 5.71
N GLY A 17 -8.04 2.59 5.77
CA GLY A 17 -8.52 3.94 6.06
C GLY A 17 -8.23 4.46 7.48
N THR A 18 -7.56 3.67 8.31
CA THR A 18 -7.09 4.10 9.65
C THR A 18 -5.55 4.13 9.75
N LEU A 19 -4.83 3.83 8.66
CA LEU A 19 -3.38 3.82 8.67
C LEU A 19 -2.82 5.26 8.78
N PRO A 20 -1.82 5.50 9.65
CA PRO A 20 -1.21 6.82 9.73
C PRO A 20 -0.43 7.16 8.46
N GLU A 21 -0.30 8.47 8.17
CA GLU A 21 0.63 9.00 7.17
C GLU A 21 2.05 8.46 7.43
N GLY A 22 2.72 7.97 6.39
CA GLY A 22 4.03 7.34 6.46
C GLY A 22 4.05 5.89 6.96
N ALA A 23 2.88 5.28 7.25
CA ALA A 23 2.82 3.86 7.63
C ALA A 23 3.42 2.98 6.53
N ARG A 24 4.16 1.93 6.92
CA ARG A 24 4.72 0.97 5.96
C ARG A 24 3.71 -0.13 5.69
N VAL A 25 3.50 -0.43 4.42
CA VAL A 25 2.60 -1.49 3.98
C VAL A 25 3.25 -2.37 2.94
N ILE A 26 2.93 -3.66 2.95
CA ILE A 26 3.24 -4.57 1.85
C ILE A 26 2.01 -4.62 0.97
N VAL A 27 2.18 -4.42 -0.34
CA VAL A 27 1.09 -4.46 -1.32
C VAL A 27 1.41 -5.47 -2.40
N THR A 28 0.43 -6.30 -2.77
CA THR A 28 0.47 -7.15 -3.96
C THR A 28 -0.55 -6.70 -4.98
N TRP A 29 -0.14 -6.72 -6.25
CA TRP A 29 -0.96 -6.29 -7.39
C TRP A 29 -1.47 -7.48 -8.19
N SER A 30 -2.71 -7.38 -8.69
CA SER A 30 -3.40 -8.51 -9.34
C SER A 30 -2.78 -8.93 -10.67
N GLU A 31 -2.05 -8.04 -11.36
CA GLU A 31 -1.42 -8.36 -12.63
C GLU A 31 -0.21 -7.45 -12.91
N GLY A 32 0.93 -8.06 -13.25
CA GLY A 32 2.00 -7.38 -13.99
C GLY A 32 3.04 -6.56 -13.21
N ASN A 33 3.23 -6.74 -11.90
CA ASN A 33 4.46 -6.21 -11.28
C ASN A 33 4.88 -6.97 -10.01
N ASP A 34 6.08 -7.58 -10.11
CA ASP A 34 7.09 -7.93 -9.11
C ASP A 34 6.73 -8.42 -7.68
N GLY A 35 5.50 -8.85 -7.45
CA GLY A 35 5.13 -9.50 -6.18
C GLY A 35 4.95 -8.50 -5.04
N PRO A 36 5.11 -8.93 -3.77
CA PRO A 36 4.84 -8.07 -2.63
C PRO A 36 5.94 -7.01 -2.51
N HIS A 37 5.54 -5.75 -2.49
CA HIS A 37 6.45 -4.61 -2.32
C HIS A 37 6.09 -3.77 -1.11
N GLU A 38 7.11 -3.28 -0.43
CA GLU A 38 6.95 -2.30 0.64
C GLU A 38 6.69 -0.91 0.04
N TYR A 39 5.63 -0.27 0.49
CA TYR A 39 5.26 1.09 0.19
C TYR A 39 5.05 1.87 1.50
N ARG A 40 5.04 3.20 1.39
CA ARG A 40 4.51 4.07 2.43
C ARG A 40 3.11 4.55 2.09
N VAL A 41 2.28 4.64 3.12
CA VAL A 41 0.94 5.20 3.03
C VAL A 41 1.05 6.71 3.02
N HIS A 42 0.42 7.32 2.03
CA HIS A 42 0.23 8.76 1.93
C HIS A 42 -1.26 9.10 1.81
N TRP A 43 -1.63 10.32 2.16
CA TRP A 43 -3.01 10.79 2.10
C TRP A 43 -3.20 11.90 1.08
N SER A 44 -4.19 11.75 0.20
CA SER A 44 -4.58 12.77 -0.76
C SER A 44 -6.10 12.82 -0.85
N ARG A 45 -6.69 14.01 -0.72
CA ARG A 45 -8.14 14.23 -0.78
C ARG A 45 -8.96 13.32 0.15
N GLY A 46 -8.38 12.89 1.27
CA GLY A 46 -9.04 12.03 2.26
C GLY A 46 -8.98 10.53 1.95
N GLU A 47 -8.20 10.11 0.96
CA GLU A 47 -8.01 8.70 0.62
C GLU A 47 -6.52 8.31 0.74
N PRO A 48 -6.23 7.12 1.30
CA PRO A 48 -4.88 6.62 1.39
C PRO A 48 -4.40 6.05 0.04
N TYR A 49 -3.14 6.29 -0.30
CA TYR A 49 -2.46 5.73 -1.47
C TYR A 49 -1.03 5.29 -1.10
N ALA A 50 -0.50 4.32 -1.83
CA ALA A 50 0.82 3.74 -1.62
C ALA A 50 1.85 4.38 -2.56
N GLN A 51 3.00 4.79 -2.02
CA GLN A 51 4.15 5.23 -2.83
C GLN A 51 5.43 4.60 -2.37
N THR A 52 6.36 4.40 -3.30
CA THR A 52 7.76 4.18 -2.95
C THR A 52 8.42 5.49 -2.54
N ASP A 53 9.52 5.41 -1.79
CA ASP A 53 10.29 6.59 -1.37
C ASP A 53 10.79 7.39 -2.59
N GLU A 54 11.15 6.69 -3.67
CA GLU A 54 11.56 7.28 -4.96
C GLU A 54 10.42 8.06 -5.65
N GLU A 55 9.19 7.57 -5.61
CA GLU A 55 8.04 8.27 -6.18
C GLU A 55 7.65 9.50 -5.37
N HIS A 56 7.79 9.40 -4.05
CA HIS A 56 7.54 10.50 -3.14
C HIS A 56 8.54 11.65 -3.37
N ASP A 57 9.84 11.34 -3.44
CA ASP A 57 10.90 12.31 -3.74
C ASP A 57 10.69 12.98 -5.12
N ALA A 58 10.23 12.20 -6.11
CA ALA A 58 9.90 12.70 -7.43
C ALA A 58 8.56 13.49 -7.51
N GLY A 59 7.80 13.59 -6.42
CA GLY A 59 6.48 14.24 -6.38
C GLY A 59 5.42 13.58 -7.28
N ARG A 60 5.60 12.29 -7.62
CA ARG A 60 4.74 11.57 -8.56
C ARG A 60 3.65 10.80 -7.85
N VAL A 61 2.42 11.30 -7.89
CA VAL A 61 1.26 10.56 -7.40
C VAL A 61 0.78 9.60 -8.48
N ASP A 62 1.04 8.31 -8.27
CA ASP A 62 0.51 7.29 -9.16
C ASP A 62 -0.94 6.97 -8.77
N LEU A 63 -1.88 7.33 -9.66
CA LEU A 63 -3.31 7.13 -9.44
C LEU A 63 -3.73 5.66 -9.47
N GLU A 64 -2.86 4.75 -9.92
CA GLU A 64 -3.10 3.31 -9.89
C GLU A 64 -2.72 2.71 -8.53
N LYS A 65 -2.05 3.48 -7.66
CA LYS A 65 -1.60 3.03 -6.32
C LYS A 65 -2.49 3.44 -5.16
N TRP A 66 -3.75 3.80 -5.42
CA TRP A 66 -4.69 4.12 -4.35
C TRP A 66 -4.98 2.84 -3.54
N LEU A 67 -4.93 2.95 -2.21
CA LEU A 67 -5.11 1.82 -1.29
C LEU A 67 -6.59 1.62 -0.92
N THR A 68 -7.51 2.34 -1.56
CA THR A 68 -8.96 2.12 -1.46
C THR A 68 -9.37 1.01 -2.41
N TYR A 69 -10.07 -0.03 -1.91
CA TYR A 69 -10.58 -1.15 -2.73
C TYR A 69 -11.58 -0.56 -3.74
N TYR A 70 -11.07 -0.09 -4.87
CA TYR A 70 -11.91 0.58 -5.86
C TYR A 70 -12.47 -0.49 -6.78
N VAL A 71 -13.78 -0.75 -6.66
CA VAL A 71 -14.54 -1.56 -7.60
C VAL A 71 -14.75 -0.72 -8.87
N GLY A 72 -13.74 -0.68 -9.74
CA GLY A 72 -13.75 0.06 -11.00
C GLY A 72 -12.77 -0.54 -12.02
N PRO A 73 -12.70 -0.01 -13.25
CA PRO A 73 -11.88 -0.58 -14.34
C PRO A 73 -10.36 -0.40 -14.16
N ARG A 74 -9.92 0.27 -13.09
CA ARG A 74 -8.50 0.43 -12.75
C ARG A 74 -8.07 -0.71 -11.84
N ARG A 75 -6.93 -1.32 -12.15
CA ARG A 75 -6.43 -2.59 -11.61
C ARG A 75 -6.48 -2.60 -10.08
N PRO A 76 -7.36 -3.38 -9.44
CA PRO A 76 -7.40 -3.43 -7.98
C PRO A 76 -6.12 -4.09 -7.46
N PHE A 77 -5.50 -3.50 -6.43
CA PHE A 77 -4.55 -4.23 -5.59
C PHE A 77 -5.24 -5.49 -5.06
N THR A 78 -4.49 -6.58 -4.96
CA THR A 78 -5.06 -7.86 -4.52
C THR A 78 -5.12 -7.94 -3.01
N ARG A 79 -4.04 -7.51 -2.33
CA ARG A 79 -3.89 -7.60 -0.86
C ARG A 79 -2.94 -6.51 -0.33
N VAL A 80 -3.26 -5.99 0.84
CA VAL A 80 -2.44 -4.99 1.57
C VAL A 80 -2.20 -5.51 2.98
N TRP A 81 -0.98 -5.39 3.49
CA TRP A 81 -0.63 -5.74 4.86
C TRP A 81 0.06 -4.55 5.52
N ALA A 82 -0.30 -4.23 6.76
CA ALA A 82 0.54 -3.35 7.56
C ALA A 82 1.84 -4.08 7.89
N LEU A 83 2.97 -3.44 7.60
CA LEU A 83 4.19 -3.70 8.36
C LEU A 83 4.01 -2.94 9.65
N ALA A 84 3.67 -3.65 10.73
CA ALA A 84 3.72 -3.07 12.07
C ALA A 84 5.05 -2.33 12.18
N ALA A 85 5.00 -1.02 12.41
CA ALA A 85 6.20 -0.20 12.52
C ALA A 85 7.11 -0.93 13.51
N ARG A 86 8.25 -1.46 13.04
CA ARG A 86 9.22 -2.11 13.92
C ARG A 86 9.78 -1.03 14.83
N GLY A 87 9.13 -0.88 15.98
CA GLY A 87 9.45 -0.03 17.11
C GLY A 87 8.40 -0.37 18.16
N ALA A 88 8.69 -0.96 19.30
CA ALA A 88 9.96 -1.21 19.96
C ALA A 88 9.79 -2.45 20.84
N GLU A 89 10.80 -3.32 20.86
CA GLU A 89 11.14 -4.15 22.02
C GLU A 89 12.58 -3.82 22.40
#